data_AF-A0A4Z0JXV7-F1
#
_entry.id   AF-A0A4Z0JXV7-F1
#
_cell.length_a   1.000
_cell.length_b   1.000
_cell.length_c   1.000
_cell.angle_alpha   90.00
_cell.angle_beta   90.00
_cell.angle_gamma   90.00
#
_symmetry.space_group_name_H-M   'P 1'
#
loop_
_entity.id
_entity.type
_entity.pdbx_description
1 polymer ?
#
loop_
_entity_poly.entity_id
_entity_poly.type
_entity_poly.pdbx_seq_one_letter_code
_entity_poly.pdbx_strand_id
1 'polypeptide(L)'
;METTPTPQQADELLAQVDASQKQARTHDSWPLVTMLFVLTAGISVGLVAIGIIDDDTTQLIIFGAGLAWLVPAMIVYLVKALSWSRRSTALLLTWLPLTVLVTLAAIITDSISPGPVVPLAAAAFLWIASPVIALIGLRR
;
A
#
# COMPACT_ATOMS: atom_id res chain seq x y z
N MET A 1 49.62 -15.40 11.20
CA MET A 1 48.42 -14.88 10.52
C MET A 1 47.51 -14.38 11.62
N GLU A 2 47.58 -13.09 11.94
CA GLU A 2 46.63 -12.47 12.86
C GLU A 2 45.36 -12.15 12.07
N THR A 3 44.29 -12.87 12.37
CA THR A 3 42.97 -12.73 11.74
C THR A 3 42.07 -11.76 12.50
N THR A 4 42.59 -11.09 13.53
CA THR A 4 41.83 -10.20 14.40
C THR A 4 42.01 -8.76 13.91
N PRO A 5 40.95 -8.09 13.43
CA PRO A 5 41.05 -6.70 12.99
C PRO A 5 41.47 -5.81 14.17
N THR A 6 42.27 -4.80 13.88
CA THR A 6 42.61 -3.78 14.89
C THR A 6 41.34 -3.01 15.28
N PRO A 7 41.28 -2.39 16.47
CA PRO A 7 40.10 -1.63 16.90
C PRO A 7 39.67 -0.56 15.90
N GLN A 8 40.63 0.11 15.24
CA GLN A 8 40.35 1.07 14.17
C GLN A 8 39.73 0.43 12.92
N GLN A 9 40.20 -0.75 12.51
CA GLN A 9 39.62 -1.48 11.38
C GLN A 9 38.21 -1.99 11.69
N ALA A 10 37.93 -2.35 12.95
CA ALA A 10 36.60 -2.75 13.38
C ALA A 10 35.61 -1.57 13.33
N ASP A 11 36.00 -0.38 13.77
CA ASP A 11 35.17 0.83 13.69
C ASP A 11 34.89 1.24 12.24
N GLU A 12 35.88 1.16 11.35
CA GLU A 12 35.67 1.43 9.92
C GLU A 12 34.70 0.43 9.28
N LEU A 13 34.81 -0.86 9.60
CA LEU A 13 33.88 -1.88 9.11
C LEU A 13 32.46 -1.67 9.64
N LEU A 14 32.31 -1.28 10.92
CA LEU A 14 31.01 -0.94 11.50
C LEU A 14 30.41 0.29 10.83
N ALA A 15 31.20 1.35 10.62
CA ALA A 15 30.76 2.54 9.92
C ALA A 15 30.35 2.23 8.47
N GLN A 16 31.09 1.34 7.79
CA GLN A 16 30.78 0.90 6.44
C GLN A 16 29.49 0.06 6.38
N VAL A 17 29.28 -0.83 7.36
CA VAL A 17 28.04 -1.60 7.50
C VAL A 17 26.85 -0.69 7.77
N ASP A 18 26.99 0.30 8.67
CA ASP A 18 25.93 1.27 8.96
C ASP A 18 25.59 2.15 7.76
N ALA A 19 26.61 2.61 7.00
CA ALA A 19 26.41 3.34 5.76
C ALA A 19 25.69 2.48 4.72
N SER A 20 26.12 1.22 4.56
CA SER A 20 25.50 0.26 3.64
C SER A 20 24.06 -0.07 4.05
N GLN A 21 23.78 -0.23 5.35
CA GLN A 21 22.43 -0.43 5.85
C GLN A 21 21.54 0.80 5.64
N LYS A 22 22.06 2.01 5.88
CA LYS A 22 21.31 3.24 5.61
C LYS A 22 20.98 3.38 4.13
N GLN A 23 21.92 3.05 3.25
CA GLN A 23 21.74 3.09 1.80
C GLN A 23 20.77 2.01 1.31
N ALA A 24 20.86 0.78 1.82
CA ALA A 24 19.92 -0.29 1.52
C ALA A 24 18.49 0.08 1.94
N ARG A 25 18.33 0.66 3.13
CA ARG A 25 17.04 1.16 3.62
C ARG A 25 16.47 2.32 2.78
N THR A 26 17.30 3.12 2.12
CA THR A 26 16.80 4.21 1.25
C THR A 26 16.29 3.71 -0.09
N HIS A 27 16.78 2.55 -0.55
CA HIS A 27 16.36 1.91 -1.82
C HIS A 27 15.34 0.80 -1.64
N ASP A 28 15.04 0.41 -0.41
CA ASP A 28 14.05 -0.62 -0.16
C ASP A 28 12.65 0.02 -0.21
N SER A 29 11.84 -0.37 -1.20
CA SER A 29 10.49 0.16 -1.42
C SER A 29 9.40 -0.83 -1.00
N TRP A 30 9.79 -1.95 -0.38
CA TRP A 30 8.89 -3.01 0.06
C TRP A 30 7.72 -2.54 0.93
N PRO A 31 7.90 -1.69 1.96
CA PRO A 31 6.80 -1.24 2.81
C PRO A 31 5.71 -0.48 2.03
N LEU A 32 6.09 0.27 1.00
CA LEU A 32 5.16 1.00 0.14
C LEU A 32 4.40 0.05 -0.79
N VAL A 33 5.09 -0.94 -1.37
CA VAL A 33 4.48 -1.98 -2.20
C VAL A 33 3.46 -2.79 -1.39
N THR A 34 3.85 -3.24 -0.18
CA THR A 34 2.96 -4.00 0.71
C THR A 34 1.73 -3.20 1.10
N MET A 35 1.88 -1.90 1.39
CA MET A 35 0.74 -1.04 1.70
C MET A 35 -0.19 -0.89 0.50
N LEU A 36 0.34 -0.60 -0.70
CA LEU A 36 -0.47 -0.48 -1.92
C LEU A 36 -1.26 -1.75 -2.19
N PHE A 37 -0.61 -2.91 -2.03
CA PHE A 37 -1.22 -4.21 -2.26
C PHE A 37 -2.36 -4.48 -1.26
N VAL A 38 -2.12 -4.29 0.04
CA VAL A 38 -3.14 -4.49 1.07
C VAL A 38 -4.29 -3.48 0.91
N LEU A 39 -3.98 -2.23 0.57
CA LEU A 39 -4.99 -1.19 0.39
C LEU A 39 -5.91 -1.49 -0.78
N THR A 40 -5.36 -2.03 -1.85
CA THR A 40 -6.09 -2.42 -3.04
C THR A 40 -6.90 -3.68 -2.81
N ALA A 41 -6.32 -4.67 -2.12
CA ALA A 41 -7.02 -5.91 -1.78
C ALA A 41 -8.24 -5.64 -0.90
N GLY A 42 -8.09 -4.85 0.17
CA GLY A 42 -9.18 -4.53 1.09
C GLY A 42 -10.35 -3.80 0.41
N ILE A 43 -10.04 -2.80 -0.41
CA ILE A 43 -11.05 -2.00 -1.12
C ILE A 43 -11.71 -2.81 -2.23
N SER A 44 -10.95 -3.64 -2.95
CA SER A 44 -11.51 -4.48 -4.02
C SER A 44 -12.46 -5.55 -3.49
N VAL A 45 -12.15 -6.18 -2.35
CA VAL A 45 -13.06 -7.13 -1.70
C VAL A 45 -14.38 -6.46 -1.32
N GLY A 46 -14.31 -5.23 -0.79
CA GLY A 46 -15.49 -4.45 -0.46
C GLY A 46 -16.33 -4.08 -1.68
N LEU A 47 -15.70 -3.64 -2.77
CA LEU A 47 -16.39 -3.29 -4.03
C LEU A 47 -17.01 -4.52 -4.71
N VAL A 48 -16.36 -5.67 -4.66
CA VAL A 48 -16.91 -6.94 -5.15
C VAL A 48 -18.13 -7.36 -4.34
N ALA A 49 -18.12 -7.17 -3.02
CA ALA A 49 -19.27 -7.46 -2.18
C ALA A 49 -20.49 -6.61 -2.56
N ILE A 50 -20.29 -5.30 -2.76
CA ILE A 50 -21.34 -4.38 -3.22
C ILE A 50 -21.91 -4.81 -4.58
N GLY A 51 -21.06 -5.27 -5.50
CA GLY A 51 -21.50 -5.67 -6.84
C GLY A 51 -22.20 -7.02 -6.93
N ILE A 52 -22.13 -7.90 -5.91
CA ILE A 52 -22.59 -9.30 -6.03
C ILE A 52 -23.62 -9.68 -4.96
N ILE A 53 -23.67 -8.99 -3.82
CA ILE A 53 -24.52 -9.37 -2.69
C ILE A 53 -25.72 -8.42 -2.64
N ASP A 54 -26.94 -8.95 -2.62
CA ASP A 54 -28.16 -8.11 -2.57
C ASP A 54 -28.49 -7.59 -1.15
N ASP A 55 -27.94 -8.19 -0.09
CA ASP A 55 -28.16 -7.77 1.29
C ASP A 55 -27.17 -6.68 1.74
N ASP A 56 -27.69 -5.47 1.95
CA ASP A 56 -26.93 -4.28 2.37
C ASP A 56 -26.11 -4.51 3.66
N THR A 57 -26.66 -5.27 4.60
CA THR A 57 -25.99 -5.55 5.89
C THR A 57 -24.73 -6.37 5.67
N THR A 58 -24.82 -7.41 4.85
CA THR A 58 -23.71 -8.28 4.48
C THR A 58 -22.68 -7.54 3.63
N GLN A 59 -23.12 -6.68 2.70
CA GLN A 59 -22.22 -5.80 1.95
C GLN A 59 -21.38 -4.92 2.89
N LEU A 60 -22.01 -4.24 3.85
CA LEU A 60 -21.36 -3.36 4.82
C LEU A 60 -20.38 -4.11 5.73
N ILE A 61 -20.74 -5.32 6.17
CA ILE A 61 -19.87 -6.16 6.99
C ILE A 61 -18.61 -6.55 6.21
N ILE A 62 -18.75 -6.98 4.96
CA ILE A 62 -17.61 -7.39 4.13
C ILE A 62 -16.76 -6.18 3.72
N PHE A 63 -17.39 -5.05 3.39
CA PHE A 63 -16.70 -3.80 3.13
C PHE A 63 -15.91 -3.33 4.36
N GLY A 64 -16.53 -3.34 5.55
CA GLY A 64 -15.88 -3.02 6.81
C GLY A 64 -14.74 -3.97 7.16
N ALA A 65 -14.90 -5.27 6.93
CA ALA A 65 -13.83 -6.26 7.11
C ALA A 65 -12.67 -6.03 6.15
N GLY A 66 -12.94 -5.70 4.87
CA GLY A 66 -11.93 -5.33 3.89
C GLY A 66 -11.17 -4.06 4.28
N LEU A 67 -11.87 -3.05 4.80
CA LEU A 67 -11.26 -1.81 5.32
C LEU A 67 -10.47 -2.02 6.61
N ALA A 68 -10.84 -2.98 7.47
CA ALA A 68 -10.13 -3.26 8.72
C ALA A 68 -8.66 -3.65 8.47
N TRP A 69 -8.37 -4.29 7.33
CA TRP A 69 -6.99 -4.61 6.91
C TRP A 69 -6.14 -3.37 6.56
N LEU A 70 -6.77 -2.22 6.29
CA LEU A 70 -6.04 -0.97 6.07
C LEU A 70 -5.32 -0.49 7.33
N VAL A 71 -5.89 -0.74 8.51
CA VAL A 71 -5.34 -0.26 9.78
C VAL A 71 -3.91 -0.78 10.03
N PRO A 72 -3.65 -2.11 10.02
CA PRO A 72 -2.28 -2.61 10.19
C PRO A 72 -1.36 -2.21 9.03
N ALA A 73 -1.84 -2.17 7.78
CA ALA A 73 -1.04 -1.72 6.65
C ALA A 73 -0.58 -0.27 6.79
N MET A 74 -1.47 0.60 7.26
CA MET A 74 -1.20 2.01 7.50
C MET A 74 -0.22 2.17 8.68
N ILE A 75 -0.32 1.35 9.74
CA ILE A 75 0.64 1.32 10.85
C ILE A 75 2.03 0.91 10.36
N VAL A 76 2.14 -0.18 9.61
CA VAL A 76 3.43 -0.65 9.05
C VAL A 76 4.05 0.44 8.18
N TYR A 77 3.25 1.11 7.37
CA TYR A 77 3.72 2.21 6.52
C TYR A 77 4.14 3.45 7.32
N LEU A 78 3.33 3.91 8.29
CA LEU A 78 3.65 5.06 9.15
C LEU A 78 4.95 4.84 9.92
N VAL A 79 5.17 3.62 10.43
CA VAL A 79 6.35 3.27 11.22
C VAL A 79 7.59 3.04 10.35
N LYS A 80 7.44 2.45 9.14
CA LYS A 80 8.58 2.06 8.30
C LYS A 80 8.84 3.02 7.14
N ALA A 81 7.81 3.40 6.38
CA ALA A 81 7.97 4.14 5.12
C ALA A 81 8.14 5.66 5.29
N LEU A 82 7.52 6.27 6.31
CA LEU A 82 7.67 7.70 6.60
C LEU A 82 9.11 8.09 6.97
N SER A 83 9.90 7.12 7.44
CA SER A 83 11.32 7.29 7.75
C SER A 83 12.26 7.16 6.54
N TRP A 84 11.77 6.69 5.39
CA TRP A 84 12.62 6.26 4.27
C TRP A 84 12.74 7.27 3.11
N SER A 85 11.70 8.07 2.79
CA SER A 85 11.79 9.05 1.69
C SER A 85 10.58 9.98 1.57
N ARG A 86 10.80 11.29 1.34
CA ARG A 86 9.74 12.27 0.99
C ARG A 86 8.92 11.86 -0.24
N ARG A 87 9.50 11.05 -1.13
CA ARG A 87 8.89 10.63 -2.40
C ARG A 87 7.82 9.55 -2.21
N SER A 88 8.08 8.60 -1.32
CA SER A 88 7.11 7.59 -0.89
C SER A 88 5.86 8.24 -0.31
N THR A 89 6.05 9.28 0.51
CA THR A 89 4.96 10.09 1.05
C THR A 89 4.15 10.80 -0.04
N ALA A 90 4.79 11.31 -1.10
CA ALA A 90 4.10 11.97 -2.21
C ALA A 90 3.26 10.99 -3.04
N LEU A 91 3.77 9.78 -3.31
CA LEU A 91 3.03 8.70 -3.97
C LEU A 91 1.79 8.28 -3.16
N LEU A 92 1.94 8.17 -1.84
CA LEU A 92 0.81 7.89 -0.96
C LEU A 92 -0.24 9.01 -1.01
N LEU A 93 0.22 10.26 -0.90
CA LEU A 93 -0.65 11.45 -0.94
C LEU A 93 -1.37 11.62 -2.28
N THR A 94 -0.90 11.00 -3.36
CA THR A 94 -1.62 10.97 -4.64
C THR A 94 -2.51 9.75 -4.77
N TRP A 95 -2.05 8.58 -4.33
CA TRP A 95 -2.79 7.32 -4.49
C TRP A 95 -3.97 7.18 -3.54
N LEU A 96 -3.82 7.60 -2.28
CA LEU A 96 -4.85 7.45 -1.26
C LEU A 96 -6.10 8.28 -1.60
N PRO A 97 -6.01 9.57 -1.98
CA PRO A 97 -7.17 10.33 -2.44
C PRO A 97 -7.79 9.76 -3.71
N LEU A 98 -6.97 9.30 -4.67
CA LEU A 98 -7.48 8.70 -5.90
C LEU A 98 -8.30 7.44 -5.61
N THR A 99 -7.81 6.58 -4.72
CA THR A 99 -8.51 5.37 -4.32
C THR A 99 -9.82 5.69 -3.61
N VAL A 100 -9.81 6.70 -2.72
CA VAL A 100 -11.03 7.18 -2.04
C VAL A 100 -12.03 7.74 -3.06
N LEU A 101 -11.59 8.54 -4.02
CA LEU A 101 -12.46 9.12 -5.05
C LEU A 101 -13.09 8.04 -5.93
N VAL A 102 -12.31 7.04 -6.38
CA VAL A 102 -12.83 5.92 -7.18
C VAL A 102 -13.85 5.10 -6.36
N THR A 103 -13.55 4.85 -5.09
CA THR A 103 -14.45 4.11 -4.19
C THR A 103 -15.76 4.87 -3.97
N LEU A 104 -15.69 6.16 -3.66
CA LEU A 104 -16.87 7.01 -3.48
C LEU A 104 -17.70 7.13 -4.77
N ALA A 105 -17.04 7.31 -5.92
CA ALA A 105 -17.72 7.36 -7.20
C ALA A 105 -18.47 6.04 -7.49
N ALA A 106 -17.86 4.89 -7.20
CA ALA A 106 -18.50 3.60 -7.36
C ALA A 106 -19.74 3.45 -6.45
N ILE A 107 -19.61 3.79 -5.16
CA ILE A 107 -20.71 3.71 -4.18
C ILE A 107 -21.85 4.66 -4.55
N ILE A 108 -21.54 5.92 -4.89
CA ILE A 108 -22.55 6.91 -5.29
C ILE A 108 -23.28 6.45 -6.54
N THR A 109 -22.54 5.97 -7.55
CA THR A 109 -23.15 5.54 -8.81
C THR A 109 -24.04 4.32 -8.60
N ASP A 110 -23.60 3.36 -7.78
CA ASP A 110 -24.39 2.18 -7.44
C ASP A 110 -25.67 2.55 -6.66
N SER A 111 -25.60 3.53 -5.75
CA SER A 111 -26.81 4.02 -5.06
C SER A 111 -27.84 4.70 -5.96
N ILE A 112 -27.43 5.23 -7.12
CA ILE A 112 -28.31 5.92 -8.09
C ILE A 112 -28.82 4.94 -9.15
N SER A 113 -27.97 4.02 -9.59
CA SER A 113 -28.26 3.01 -10.62
C SER A 113 -27.66 1.67 -10.18
N PRO A 114 -28.38 0.92 -9.32
CA PRO A 114 -27.87 -0.31 -8.74
C PRO A 114 -27.51 -1.32 -9.83
N GLY A 115 -26.29 -1.84 -9.76
CA GLY A 115 -25.87 -2.88 -10.70
C GLY A 115 -24.40 -3.28 -10.58
N PRO A 116 -24.10 -4.55 -10.90
CA PRO A 116 -22.78 -5.15 -10.64
C PRO A 116 -21.64 -4.47 -11.41
N VAL A 117 -21.95 -3.84 -12.54
CA VAL A 117 -20.95 -3.38 -13.51
C VAL A 117 -20.05 -2.30 -12.93
N VAL A 118 -20.60 -1.32 -12.22
CA VAL A 118 -19.83 -0.16 -11.75
C VAL A 118 -18.92 -0.52 -10.57
N PRO A 119 -19.38 -1.23 -9.52
CA PRO A 119 -18.50 -1.68 -8.44
C PRO A 119 -17.40 -2.62 -8.93
N LEU A 120 -17.70 -3.55 -9.85
CA LEU A 120 -16.72 -4.48 -10.40
C LEU A 120 -15.68 -3.76 -11.28
N ALA A 121 -16.09 -2.79 -12.10
CA ALA A 121 -15.18 -2.00 -12.91
C ALA A 121 -14.23 -1.17 -12.04
N ALA A 122 -14.75 -0.57 -10.96
CA ALA A 122 -13.93 0.15 -9.98
C ALA A 122 -12.93 -0.78 -9.27
N ALA A 123 -13.36 -1.98 -8.86
CA ALA A 123 -12.48 -2.97 -8.26
C ALA A 123 -11.37 -3.41 -9.22
N ALA A 124 -11.71 -3.70 -10.49
CA ALA A 124 -10.76 -4.09 -11.52
C ALA A 124 -9.75 -2.97 -11.82
N PHE A 125 -10.21 -1.71 -11.90
CA PHE A 125 -9.34 -0.57 -12.08
C PHE A 125 -8.32 -0.45 -10.95
N LEU A 126 -8.77 -0.55 -9.69
CA LEU A 126 -7.87 -0.49 -8.53
C LEU A 126 -6.86 -1.65 -8.53
N TRP A 127 -7.31 -2.86 -8.87
CA TRP A 127 -6.45 -4.05 -8.99
C TRP A 127 -5.32 -3.91 -10.01
N ILE A 128 -5.59 -3.24 -11.14
CA ILE A 128 -4.60 -3.04 -12.20
C ILE A 128 -3.72 -1.83 -11.91
N ALA A 129 -4.30 -0.73 -11.44
CA ALA A 129 -3.59 0.53 -11.23
C ALA A 129 -2.63 0.47 -10.04
N SER A 130 -2.97 -0.28 -8.99
CA SER A 130 -2.12 -0.46 -7.81
C SER A 130 -0.74 -1.06 -8.08
N PRO A 131 -0.60 -2.23 -8.73
CA PRO A 131 0.70 -2.79 -9.06
C PRO A 131 1.48 -1.89 -10.03
N VAL A 132 0.79 -1.21 -10.97
CA VAL A 132 1.45 -0.25 -11.87
C VAL A 132 2.06 0.91 -11.09
N ILE A 133 1.34 1.46 -10.12
CA ILE A 133 1.83 2.58 -9.30
C ILE A 133 2.87 2.11 -8.28
N ALA A 134 2.75 0.90 -7.74
CA ALA A 134 3.79 0.27 -6.93
C ALA A 134 5.09 0.10 -7.74
N LEU A 135 4.99 -0.34 -9.00
CA LEU A 135 6.13 -0.46 -9.91
C LEU A 135 6.73 0.89 -10.31
N ILE A 136 5.91 1.94 -10.46
CA ILE A 136 6.39 3.32 -10.66
C ILE A 136 7.13 3.81 -9.40
N GLY A 137 6.65 3.48 -8.20
CA GLY A 137 7.32 3.77 -6.94
C GLY A 137 8.62 2.99 -6.73
N LEU A 138 8.70 1.75 -7.26
CA LEU A 138 9.90 0.90 -7.27
C LEU A 138 10.94 1.36 -8.30
N ARG A 139 10.53 2.03 -9.40
CA ARG A 139 11.45 2.59 -10.40
C ARG A 139 12.17 3.82 -9.83
N ARG A 140 13.19 3.59 -8.99
CA ARG A 140 14.47 4.34 -8.80
C ARG A 140 14.98 4.22 -7.36
#